data_AF-A0A934ZQE3-F1
#
_entry.id   AF-A0A934ZQE3-F1
#
_cell.length_a   1.000
_cell.length_b   1.000
_cell.length_c   1.000
_cell.angle_alpha   90.00
_cell.angle_beta   90.00
_cell.angle_gamma   90.00
#
_symmetry.space_group_name_H-M   'P 1'
#
loop_
_entity.id
_entity.type
_entity.pdbx_description
1 polymer ?
#
loop_
_entity_poly.entity_id
_entity_poly.type
_entity_poly.pdbx_seq_one_letter_code
_entity_poly.pdbx_strand_id
1 'polypeptide(L)'
;MTAKETARTALASLDLSKLVETEGDRVAAEVGEVFAEVASAKERLPSLGPVLAWLARATDAAAKDADAAQRALEAERADDAPHVATRDRLRRSLSARLVGVRKTIDSVCAETATTELGFVGATPEREAELVALAHTVLGEVKRNPPKATRGGVSLDLQRLTAGIADDAESLDAVLKTLAREAREESAALVKRDKALRVARARRVGLARALQGLYEFVGDAESAARVHKAIGRIAEPTPDEEPTPPVEG
;
A
#
# COMPACT_ATOMS: atom_id res chain seq x y z
N MET A 1 -20.79 4.15 0.87
CA MET A 1 -19.74 5.11 0.45
C MET A 1 -18.40 4.60 0.91
N THR A 2 -17.61 4.05 -0.01
CA THR A 2 -16.26 3.53 0.31
C THR A 2 -15.26 4.68 0.33
N ALA A 3 -14.14 4.58 1.08
CA ALA A 3 -13.04 5.56 1.09
C ALA A 3 -12.58 6.00 -0.33
N LYS A 4 -12.76 5.11 -1.31
CA LYS A 4 -12.54 5.33 -2.75
C LYS A 4 -13.40 6.46 -3.37
N GLU A 5 -14.60 6.74 -2.83
CA GLU A 5 -15.44 7.87 -3.25
C GLU A 5 -15.00 9.17 -2.57
N THR A 6 -14.49 9.12 -1.35
CA THR A 6 -14.12 10.30 -0.57
C THR A 6 -12.92 11.03 -1.18
N ALA A 7 -11.89 10.29 -1.62
CA ALA A 7 -10.72 10.88 -2.31
C ALA A 7 -11.09 11.47 -3.69
N ARG A 8 -12.06 10.86 -4.38
CA ARG A 8 -12.56 11.33 -5.68
C ARG A 8 -13.43 12.58 -5.55
N THR A 9 -14.05 12.79 -4.40
CA THR A 9 -15.01 13.89 -4.16
C THR A 9 -14.34 15.15 -3.60
N ALA A 10 -13.20 15.04 -2.91
CA ALA A 10 -12.48 16.22 -2.38
C ALA A 10 -11.79 17.07 -3.47
N LEU A 11 -11.36 16.46 -4.59
CA LEU A 11 -10.71 17.15 -5.70
C LEU A 11 -11.69 17.84 -6.68
N ALA A 12 -13.01 17.81 -6.42
CA ALA A 12 -14.03 18.00 -7.45
C ALA A 12 -14.69 19.39 -7.56
N SER A 13 -14.45 20.37 -6.68
CA SER A 13 -15.25 21.62 -6.78
C SER A 13 -14.66 22.75 -7.62
N LEU A 14 -13.37 22.68 -8.02
CA LEU A 14 -12.77 23.66 -8.92
C LEU A 14 -11.59 23.02 -9.67
N ASP A 15 -11.79 22.77 -10.96
CA ASP A 15 -10.75 22.28 -11.86
C ASP A 15 -9.86 23.47 -12.25
N LEU A 16 -8.74 23.63 -11.55
CA LEU A 16 -7.86 24.79 -11.70
C LEU A 16 -7.22 24.86 -13.08
N SER A 17 -6.98 23.71 -13.72
CA SER A 17 -6.43 23.67 -15.07
C SER A 17 -7.44 24.20 -16.08
N LYS A 18 -8.71 23.78 -15.96
CA LYS A 18 -9.80 24.39 -16.75
C LYS A 18 -9.99 25.87 -16.46
N LEU A 19 -9.87 26.28 -15.20
CA LEU A 19 -9.95 27.70 -14.86
C LEU A 19 -8.85 28.52 -15.54
N VAL A 20 -7.62 27.98 -15.64
CA VAL A 20 -6.55 28.59 -16.43
C VAL A 20 -6.88 28.60 -17.92
N GLU A 21 -7.47 27.52 -18.45
CA GLU A 21 -7.86 27.45 -19.87
C GLU A 21 -8.94 28.49 -20.23
N THR A 22 -9.88 28.76 -19.32
CA THR A 22 -10.99 29.69 -19.59
C THR A 22 -10.67 31.14 -19.23
N GLU A 23 -10.01 31.37 -18.10
CA GLU A 23 -9.80 32.71 -17.53
C GLU A 23 -8.33 33.17 -17.53
N GLY A 24 -7.39 32.26 -17.81
CA GLY A 24 -5.95 32.53 -17.70
C GLY A 24 -5.47 33.65 -18.61
N ASP A 25 -5.95 33.69 -19.85
CA ASP A 25 -5.60 34.76 -20.79
C ASP A 25 -6.21 36.10 -20.39
N ARG A 26 -7.44 36.09 -19.86
CA ARG A 26 -8.12 37.30 -19.35
C ARG A 26 -7.34 37.91 -18.19
N VAL A 27 -7.08 37.13 -17.13
CA VAL A 27 -6.37 37.65 -15.96
C VAL A 27 -4.93 38.05 -16.31
N ALA A 28 -4.27 37.32 -17.23
CA ALA A 28 -2.94 37.70 -17.70
C ALA A 28 -2.94 39.02 -18.47
N ALA A 29 -3.98 39.31 -19.25
CA ALA A 29 -4.14 40.58 -19.96
C ALA A 29 -4.36 41.74 -18.97
N GLU A 30 -5.27 41.58 -18.01
CA GLU A 30 -5.56 42.58 -16.97
C GLU A 30 -4.32 42.91 -16.12
N VAL A 31 -3.52 41.90 -15.73
CA VAL A 31 -2.25 42.13 -15.05
C VAL A 31 -1.26 42.88 -15.95
N GLY A 32 -1.26 42.56 -17.26
CA GLY A 32 -0.46 43.25 -18.26
C GLY A 32 -0.79 44.74 -18.37
N GLU A 33 -2.07 45.10 -18.26
CA GLU A 33 -2.53 46.50 -18.23
C GLU A 33 -1.99 47.22 -16.99
N VAL A 34 -2.11 46.62 -15.80
CA VAL A 34 -1.55 47.18 -14.56
C VAL A 34 -0.03 47.38 -14.65
N PHE A 35 0.70 46.41 -15.22
CA PHE A 35 2.14 46.59 -15.42
C PHE A 35 2.48 47.67 -16.44
N ALA A 36 1.65 47.86 -17.47
CA ALA A 36 1.86 48.91 -18.48
C ALA A 36 1.74 50.32 -17.90
N GLU A 37 0.95 50.53 -16.84
CA GLU A 37 0.84 51.82 -16.15
C GLU A 37 2.13 52.25 -15.45
N VAL A 38 2.93 51.30 -14.99
CA VAL A 38 4.15 51.56 -14.20
C VAL A 38 5.44 51.30 -14.98
N ALA A 39 5.37 50.63 -16.12
CA ALA A 39 6.54 50.28 -16.92
C ALA A 39 7.18 51.51 -17.58
N SER A 40 8.50 51.57 -17.56
CA SER A 40 9.23 52.58 -18.33
C SER A 40 9.26 52.23 -19.82
N ALA A 41 9.44 53.23 -20.69
CA ALA A 41 9.45 53.05 -22.14
C ALA A 41 10.55 52.09 -22.67
N LYS A 42 11.50 51.67 -21.81
CA LYS A 42 12.58 50.74 -22.14
C LYS A 42 12.38 49.34 -21.56
N GLU A 43 11.32 49.12 -20.78
CA GLU A 43 11.04 47.83 -20.14
C GLU A 43 10.15 46.95 -21.01
N ARG A 44 10.44 45.64 -21.01
CA ARG A 44 9.61 44.64 -21.67
C ARG A 44 8.75 43.95 -20.63
N LEU A 45 7.43 44.06 -20.80
CA LEU A 45 6.48 43.40 -19.90
C LEU A 45 6.55 41.87 -20.01
N PRO A 46 6.49 41.13 -18.89
CA PRO A 46 6.42 39.69 -18.92
C PRO A 46 5.06 39.22 -19.46
N SER A 47 5.06 38.12 -20.23
CA SER A 47 3.83 37.46 -20.64
C SER A 47 3.46 36.38 -19.62
N LEU A 48 2.35 36.59 -18.90
CA LEU A 48 1.91 35.70 -17.83
C LEU A 48 1.06 34.52 -18.31
N GLY A 49 0.35 34.66 -19.44
CA GLY A 49 -0.48 33.58 -20.01
C GLY A 49 0.29 32.26 -20.21
N PRO A 50 1.46 32.26 -20.90
CA PRO A 50 2.28 31.07 -21.04
C PRO A 50 2.74 30.45 -19.72
N VAL A 51 3.02 31.29 -18.70
CA VAL A 51 3.42 30.83 -17.37
C VAL A 51 2.27 30.11 -16.68
N LEU A 52 1.07 30.69 -16.68
CA LEU A 52 -0.13 30.06 -16.15
C LEU A 52 -0.43 28.72 -16.85
N ALA A 53 -0.31 28.69 -18.17
CA ALA A 53 -0.48 27.46 -18.96
C ALA A 53 0.56 26.39 -18.61
N TRP A 54 1.82 26.75 -18.35
CA TRP A 54 2.83 25.80 -17.87
C TRP A 54 2.53 25.28 -16.47
N LEU A 55 2.06 26.13 -15.55
CA LEU A 55 1.68 25.73 -14.20
C LEU A 55 0.47 24.77 -14.21
N ALA A 56 -0.53 25.04 -15.06
CA ALA A 56 -1.67 24.14 -15.28
C ALA A 56 -1.20 22.77 -15.79
N ARG A 57 -0.41 22.73 -16.87
CA ARG A 57 0.15 21.48 -17.42
C ARG A 57 0.98 20.70 -16.39
N ALA A 58 1.79 21.38 -15.58
CA ALA A 58 2.59 20.74 -14.54
C ALA A 58 1.73 20.14 -13.41
N THR A 59 0.59 20.78 -13.11
CA THR A 59 -0.40 20.30 -12.14
C THR A 59 -1.13 19.07 -12.68
N ASP A 60 -1.59 19.10 -13.95
CA ASP A 60 -2.23 17.95 -14.60
C ASP A 60 -1.30 16.75 -14.72
N ALA A 61 -0.04 16.98 -15.07
CA ALA A 61 0.96 15.91 -15.14
C ALA A 61 1.11 15.23 -13.77
N ALA A 62 1.19 16.00 -12.69
CA ALA A 62 1.29 15.43 -11.34
C ALA A 62 0.02 14.67 -10.92
N ALA A 63 -1.16 15.14 -11.31
CA ALA A 63 -2.41 14.42 -11.06
C ALA A 63 -2.43 13.07 -11.79
N LYS A 64 -2.01 13.04 -13.06
CA LYS A 64 -1.88 11.80 -13.85
C LYS A 64 -0.86 10.84 -13.25
N ASP A 65 0.26 11.34 -12.73
CA ASP A 65 1.27 10.54 -12.04
C ASP A 65 0.72 9.93 -10.74
N ALA A 66 -0.05 10.69 -9.97
CA ALA A 66 -0.73 10.20 -8.78
C ALA A 66 -1.76 9.12 -9.10
N ASP A 67 -2.59 9.33 -10.12
CA ASP A 67 -3.56 8.34 -10.61
C ASP A 67 -2.86 7.06 -11.11
N ALA A 68 -1.72 7.19 -11.80
CA ALA A 68 -0.94 6.05 -12.26
C ALA A 68 -0.32 5.28 -11.08
N ALA A 69 0.19 5.96 -10.07
CA ALA A 69 0.71 5.33 -8.86
C ALA A 69 -0.40 4.62 -8.06
N GLN A 70 -1.60 5.21 -7.99
CA GLN A 70 -2.76 4.57 -7.36
C GLN A 70 -3.19 3.30 -8.11
N ARG A 71 -3.27 3.34 -9.44
CA ARG A 71 -3.57 2.14 -10.24
C ARG A 71 -2.51 1.04 -10.08
N ALA A 72 -1.23 1.42 -9.96
CA ALA A 72 -0.18 0.45 -9.70
C ALA A 72 -0.39 -0.24 -8.34
N LEU A 73 -0.67 0.50 -7.27
CA LEU A 73 -0.99 -0.07 -5.96
C LEU A 73 -2.24 -0.99 -6.01
N GLU A 74 -3.28 -0.59 -6.75
CA GLU A 74 -4.47 -1.42 -6.92
C GLU A 74 -4.18 -2.71 -7.68
N ALA A 75 -3.24 -2.68 -8.63
CA ALA A 75 -2.79 -3.87 -9.35
C ALA A 75 -2.01 -4.81 -8.43
N GLU A 76 -1.07 -4.31 -7.61
CA GLU A 76 -0.34 -5.15 -6.63
C GLU A 76 -1.32 -5.90 -5.71
N ARG A 77 -2.34 -5.20 -5.19
CA ARG A 77 -3.34 -5.78 -4.28
C ARG A 77 -4.31 -6.78 -4.91
N ALA A 78 -4.45 -6.75 -6.24
CA ALA A 78 -5.42 -7.60 -6.92
C ALA A 78 -4.99 -9.08 -6.89
N ASP A 79 -3.70 -9.35 -6.81
CA ASP A 79 -3.11 -10.68 -6.96
C ASP A 79 -2.91 -11.42 -5.62
N ASP A 80 -3.16 -10.77 -4.47
CA ASP A 80 -2.88 -11.35 -3.14
C ASP A 80 -3.86 -12.46 -2.73
N ALA A 81 -5.13 -12.37 -3.15
CA ALA A 81 -6.20 -13.24 -2.63
C ALA A 81 -5.96 -14.75 -2.86
N PRO A 82 -5.50 -15.20 -4.04
CA PRO A 82 -5.12 -16.60 -4.26
C PRO A 82 -3.98 -17.09 -3.35
N HIS A 83 -2.99 -16.26 -3.06
CA HIS A 83 -1.86 -16.62 -2.19
C HIS A 83 -2.28 -16.77 -0.74
N VAL A 84 -3.14 -15.88 -0.25
CA VAL A 84 -3.76 -15.97 1.09
C VAL A 84 -4.60 -17.25 1.23
N ALA A 85 -5.44 -17.56 0.24
CA ALA A 85 -6.25 -18.78 0.26
C ALA A 85 -5.38 -20.05 0.25
N THR A 86 -4.30 -20.04 -0.54
CA THR A 86 -3.35 -21.15 -0.63
C THR A 86 -2.60 -21.35 0.69
N ARG A 87 -2.12 -20.27 1.32
CA ARG A 87 -1.50 -20.29 2.66
C ARG A 87 -2.44 -20.94 3.67
N ASP A 88 -3.68 -20.47 3.73
CA ASP A 88 -4.66 -20.94 4.72
C ASP A 88 -4.99 -22.42 4.55
N ARG A 89 -5.09 -22.89 3.30
CA ARG A 89 -5.28 -24.30 2.98
C ARG A 89 -4.08 -25.14 3.44
N LEU A 90 -2.87 -24.73 3.10
CA LEU A 90 -1.64 -25.44 3.45
C LEU A 90 -1.42 -25.46 4.96
N ARG A 91 -1.65 -24.34 5.66
CA ARG A 91 -1.60 -24.23 7.13
C ARG A 91 -2.53 -25.23 7.79
N ARG A 92 -3.80 -25.31 7.34
CA ARG A 92 -4.78 -26.28 7.87
C ARG A 92 -4.34 -27.73 7.60
N SER A 93 -3.87 -28.02 6.39
CA SER A 93 -3.40 -29.36 6.02
C SER A 93 -2.22 -29.81 6.89
N LEU A 94 -1.19 -28.98 6.98
CA LEU A 94 0.02 -29.28 7.75
C LEU A 94 -0.30 -29.43 9.25
N SER A 95 -1.11 -28.53 9.80
CA SER A 95 -1.54 -28.61 11.20
C SER A 95 -2.31 -29.90 11.48
N ALA A 96 -3.27 -30.27 10.61
CA ALA A 96 -4.04 -31.50 10.75
C ALA A 96 -3.14 -32.75 10.69
N ARG A 97 -2.17 -32.78 9.76
CA ARG A 97 -1.20 -33.89 9.68
C ARG A 97 -0.35 -33.99 10.94
N LEU A 98 0.22 -32.89 11.41
CA LEU A 98 1.06 -32.87 12.62
C LEU A 98 0.28 -33.30 13.87
N VAL A 99 -0.97 -32.85 14.02
CA VAL A 99 -1.87 -33.32 15.08
C VAL A 99 -2.18 -34.80 14.94
N GLY A 100 -2.41 -35.29 13.71
CA GLY A 100 -2.60 -36.70 13.42
C GLY A 100 -1.41 -37.55 13.85
N VAL A 101 -0.20 -37.17 13.42
CA VAL A 101 1.06 -37.81 13.84
C VAL A 101 1.19 -37.82 15.35
N ARG A 102 1.02 -36.67 16.01
CA ARG A 102 1.10 -36.55 17.47
C ARG A 102 0.16 -37.52 18.15
N LYS A 103 -1.13 -37.55 17.76
CA LYS A 103 -2.13 -38.46 18.34
C LYS A 103 -1.79 -39.94 18.13
N THR A 104 -1.30 -40.29 16.95
CA THR A 104 -0.89 -41.68 16.67
C THR A 104 0.29 -42.10 17.54
N ILE A 105 1.34 -41.28 17.63
CA ILE A 105 2.51 -41.55 18.48
C ILE A 105 2.10 -41.64 19.96
N ASP A 106 1.33 -40.68 20.45
CA ASP A 106 0.83 -40.65 21.84
C ASP A 106 0.05 -41.92 22.21
N SER A 107 -0.71 -42.47 21.26
CA SER A 107 -1.54 -43.66 21.50
C SER A 107 -0.81 -45.02 21.45
N VAL A 108 0.37 -45.09 20.80
CA VAL A 108 1.06 -46.36 20.48
C VAL A 108 2.48 -46.44 21.06
N CYS A 109 3.13 -45.32 21.32
CA CYS A 109 4.51 -45.23 21.78
C CYS A 109 4.60 -44.95 23.29
N ALA A 110 5.82 -44.74 23.79
CA ALA A 110 6.04 -44.31 25.17
C ALA A 110 5.61 -42.85 25.36
N GLU A 111 5.27 -42.47 26.60
CA GLU A 111 4.83 -41.10 26.96
C GLU A 111 5.85 -40.01 26.57
N THR A 112 7.14 -40.35 26.51
CA THR A 112 8.20 -39.40 26.11
C THR A 112 8.33 -39.21 24.60
N ALA A 113 7.78 -40.12 23.79
CA ALA A 113 8.04 -40.18 22.35
C ALA A 113 7.57 -38.94 21.58
N THR A 114 6.44 -38.34 21.97
CA THR A 114 5.95 -37.10 21.33
C THR A 114 6.89 -35.93 21.60
N THR A 115 7.37 -35.79 22.83
CA THR A 115 8.30 -34.73 23.24
C THR A 115 9.66 -34.90 22.58
N GLU A 116 10.15 -36.14 22.47
CA GLU A 116 11.39 -36.49 21.77
C GLU A 116 11.34 -36.15 20.28
N LEU A 117 10.14 -36.22 19.66
CA LEU A 117 9.91 -35.77 18.29
C LEU A 117 9.74 -34.26 18.13
N GLY A 118 9.83 -33.50 19.22
CA GLY A 118 9.71 -32.04 19.22
C GLY A 118 8.28 -31.52 19.39
N PHE A 119 7.29 -32.37 19.67
CA PHE A 119 5.94 -31.93 20.01
C PHE A 119 5.87 -31.40 21.46
N VAL A 120 6.36 -30.19 21.68
CA VAL A 120 6.31 -29.51 22.98
C VAL A 120 5.08 -28.60 23.05
N GLY A 121 4.19 -28.83 24.01
CA GLY A 121 3.00 -27.99 24.23
C GLY A 121 1.96 -28.07 23.11
N ALA A 122 1.17 -27.00 22.95
CA ALA A 122 0.15 -26.91 21.89
C ALA A 122 0.78 -26.88 20.49
N THR A 123 0.04 -27.31 19.46
CA THR A 123 0.48 -27.13 18.07
C THR A 123 0.54 -25.63 17.74
N PRO A 124 1.65 -25.12 17.18
CA PRO A 124 1.78 -23.70 16.85
C PRO A 124 0.68 -23.22 15.90
N GLU A 125 0.22 -21.99 16.12
CA GLU A 125 -0.79 -21.35 15.26
C GLU A 125 -0.16 -20.55 14.13
N ARG A 126 1.05 -20.01 14.36
CA ARG A 126 1.80 -19.22 13.38
C ARG A 126 2.42 -20.13 12.33
N GLU A 127 2.35 -19.72 11.07
CA GLU A 127 2.72 -20.55 9.93
C GLU A 127 4.21 -20.90 9.95
N ALA A 128 5.08 -19.93 10.25
CA ALA A 128 6.52 -20.15 10.32
C ALA A 128 6.91 -21.14 11.43
N GLU A 129 6.25 -21.08 12.58
CA GLU A 129 6.46 -22.01 13.68
C GLU A 129 5.95 -23.41 13.35
N LEU A 130 4.85 -23.50 12.59
CA LEU A 130 4.28 -24.76 12.13
C LEU A 130 5.22 -25.46 11.11
N VAL A 131 5.81 -24.70 10.19
CA VAL A 131 6.85 -25.19 9.28
C VAL A 131 8.07 -25.65 10.09
N ALA A 132 8.56 -24.85 11.03
CA ALA A 132 9.70 -25.24 11.87
C ALA A 132 9.44 -26.56 12.62
N LEU A 133 8.26 -26.70 13.23
CA LEU A 133 7.85 -27.93 13.90
C LEU A 133 7.81 -29.13 12.93
N ALA A 134 7.29 -28.95 11.71
CA ALA A 134 7.26 -30.01 10.72
C ALA A 134 8.67 -30.52 10.37
N HIS A 135 9.62 -29.62 10.17
CA HIS A 135 11.01 -29.96 9.90
C HIS A 135 11.67 -30.66 11.08
N THR A 136 11.42 -30.20 12.31
CA THR A 136 11.90 -30.87 13.53
C THR A 136 11.36 -32.30 13.62
N VAL A 137 10.05 -32.48 13.48
CA VAL A 137 9.41 -33.82 13.55
C VAL A 137 9.98 -34.75 12.49
N LEU A 138 10.11 -34.30 11.24
CA LEU A 138 10.70 -35.12 10.16
C LEU A 138 12.16 -35.49 10.44
N GLY A 139 12.95 -34.55 10.97
CA GLY A 139 14.33 -34.77 11.36
C GLY A 139 14.46 -35.79 12.49
N GLU A 140 13.64 -35.66 13.53
CA GLU A 140 13.66 -36.55 14.68
C GLU A 140 13.10 -37.94 14.37
N VAL A 141 12.04 -38.05 13.56
CA VAL A 141 11.54 -39.36 13.09
C VAL A 141 12.63 -40.12 12.33
N LYS A 142 13.46 -39.41 11.55
CA LYS A 142 14.58 -40.01 10.83
C LYS A 142 15.75 -40.38 11.76
N ARG A 143 16.07 -39.54 12.75
CA ARG A 143 17.20 -39.72 13.66
C ARG A 143 16.92 -40.76 14.74
N ASN A 144 15.76 -40.67 15.37
CA ASN A 144 15.32 -41.44 16.51
C ASN A 144 13.87 -41.94 16.28
N PRO A 145 13.67 -42.92 15.38
CA PRO A 145 12.33 -43.40 15.05
C PRO A 145 11.65 -43.97 16.31
N PRO A 146 10.46 -43.46 16.69
CA PRO A 146 9.77 -43.94 17.88
C PRO A 146 9.29 -45.37 17.66
N LYS A 147 9.34 -46.17 18.73
CA LYS A 147 8.96 -47.58 18.72
C LYS A 147 7.61 -47.78 19.39
N ALA A 148 6.80 -48.68 18.84
CA ALA A 148 5.56 -49.10 19.48
C ALA A 148 5.87 -49.86 20.78
N THR A 149 5.15 -49.54 21.85
CA THR A 149 5.30 -50.20 23.16
C THR A 149 4.35 -51.40 23.31
N ARG A 150 3.27 -51.43 22.52
CA ARG A 150 2.29 -52.53 22.52
C ARG A 150 2.75 -53.68 21.63
N GLY A 151 2.74 -54.89 22.18
CA GLY A 151 3.04 -56.10 21.44
C GLY A 151 2.10 -56.31 20.25
N GLY A 152 2.65 -56.71 19.09
CA GLY A 152 1.89 -56.96 17.87
C GLY A 152 1.51 -55.72 17.05
N VAL A 153 1.88 -54.51 17.49
CA VAL A 153 1.67 -53.26 16.73
C VAL A 153 2.97 -52.85 16.04
N SER A 154 2.89 -52.56 14.74
CA SER A 154 3.98 -51.97 13.97
C SER A 154 3.59 -50.56 13.52
N LEU A 155 4.55 -49.63 13.57
CA LEU A 155 4.35 -48.25 13.18
C LEU A 155 5.02 -47.98 11.83
N ASP A 156 4.19 -47.71 10.81
CA ASP A 156 4.69 -47.28 9.50
C ASP A 156 4.95 -45.76 9.54
N LEU A 157 6.15 -45.39 9.95
CA LEU A 157 6.57 -44.00 10.07
C LEU A 157 6.60 -43.28 8.72
N GLN A 158 6.95 -43.98 7.64
CA GLN A 158 6.98 -43.39 6.31
C GLN A 158 5.58 -42.99 5.87
N ARG A 159 4.58 -43.86 6.08
CA ARG A 159 3.19 -43.53 5.80
C ARG A 159 2.64 -42.46 6.76
N LEU A 160 3.06 -42.48 8.02
CA LEU A 160 2.59 -41.52 9.03
C LEU A 160 3.06 -40.09 8.73
N THR A 161 4.30 -39.93 8.25
CA THR A 161 4.87 -38.61 7.91
C THR A 161 4.70 -38.24 6.45
N ALA A 162 4.03 -39.09 5.65
CA ALA A 162 3.80 -38.84 4.24
C ALA A 162 3.10 -37.49 4.00
N GLY A 163 3.68 -36.70 3.10
CA GLY A 163 3.16 -35.38 2.71
C GLY A 163 3.40 -34.25 3.73
N ILE A 164 4.01 -34.51 4.90
CA ILE A 164 4.39 -33.42 5.83
C ILE A 164 5.48 -32.55 5.20
N ALA A 165 6.47 -33.17 4.55
CA ALA A 165 7.55 -32.46 3.87
C ALA A 165 6.98 -31.57 2.75
N ASP A 166 6.19 -32.16 1.85
CA ASP A 166 5.57 -31.45 0.73
C ASP A 166 4.68 -30.27 1.19
N ASP A 167 3.85 -30.49 2.23
CA ASP A 167 2.99 -29.42 2.77
C ASP A 167 3.83 -28.31 3.44
N ALA A 168 4.90 -28.66 4.15
CA ALA A 168 5.78 -27.70 4.81
C ALA A 168 6.58 -26.86 3.80
N GLU A 169 7.17 -27.50 2.79
CA GLU A 169 7.89 -26.81 1.71
C GLU A 169 6.96 -25.91 0.89
N SER A 170 5.75 -26.40 0.58
CA SER A 170 4.74 -25.61 -0.12
C SER A 170 4.30 -24.40 0.71
N LEU A 171 4.08 -24.58 2.02
CA LEU A 171 3.70 -23.48 2.91
C LEU A 171 4.82 -22.44 3.00
N ASP A 172 6.07 -22.87 3.18
CA ASP A 172 7.24 -21.97 3.21
C ASP A 172 7.39 -21.17 1.91
N ALA A 173 7.20 -21.81 0.75
CA ALA A 173 7.24 -21.14 -0.54
C ALA A 173 6.16 -20.05 -0.68
N VAL A 174 4.94 -20.32 -0.22
CA VAL A 174 3.84 -19.34 -0.21
C VAL A 174 4.13 -18.19 0.76
N LEU A 175 4.69 -18.48 1.95
CA LEU A 175 5.07 -17.44 2.90
C LEU A 175 6.14 -16.49 2.34
N LYS A 176 7.13 -17.02 1.61
CA LYS A 176 8.13 -16.19 0.92
C LYS A 176 7.51 -15.32 -0.17
N THR A 177 6.53 -15.85 -0.89
CA THR A 177 5.79 -15.11 -1.92
C THR A 177 5.01 -13.96 -1.30
N LEU A 178 4.21 -14.23 -0.26
CA LEU A 178 3.46 -13.19 0.48
C LEU A 178 4.38 -12.14 1.10
N ALA A 179 5.55 -12.54 1.60
CA ALA A 179 6.54 -11.60 2.16
C ALA A 179 7.16 -10.71 1.07
N ARG A 180 7.31 -11.20 -0.16
CA ARG A 180 7.74 -10.41 -1.31
C ARG A 180 6.63 -9.42 -1.72
N GLU A 181 5.40 -9.89 -1.86
CA GLU A 181 4.22 -9.06 -2.18
C GLU A 181 4.03 -7.92 -1.18
N ALA A 182 4.13 -8.21 0.13
CA ALA A 182 4.03 -7.17 1.15
C ALA A 182 5.09 -6.06 1.02
N ARG A 183 6.30 -6.39 0.53
CA ARG A 183 7.36 -5.38 0.27
C ARG A 183 7.05 -4.58 -1.00
N GLU A 184 6.55 -5.23 -2.03
CA GLU A 184 6.14 -4.61 -3.29
C GLU A 184 4.97 -3.65 -3.05
N GLU A 185 3.95 -4.05 -2.29
CA GLU A 185 2.84 -3.21 -1.86
C GLU A 185 3.34 -2.01 -1.03
N SER A 186 4.23 -2.23 -0.06
CA SER A 186 4.81 -1.14 0.75
C SER A 186 5.55 -0.12 -0.12
N ALA A 187 6.30 -0.58 -1.12
CA ALA A 187 6.99 0.30 -2.06
C ALA A 187 6.00 1.08 -2.95
N ALA A 188 4.92 0.42 -3.41
CA ALA A 188 3.85 1.05 -4.18
C ALA A 188 3.09 2.11 -3.37
N LEU A 189 2.81 1.85 -2.08
CA LEU A 189 2.22 2.81 -1.14
C LEU A 189 3.08 4.07 -1.00
N VAL A 190 4.38 3.92 -0.73
CA VAL A 190 5.31 5.06 -0.62
C VAL A 190 5.35 5.87 -1.92
N LYS A 191 5.34 5.20 -3.08
CA LYS A 191 5.32 5.86 -4.39
C LYS A 191 4.03 6.64 -4.60
N ARG A 192 2.87 6.06 -4.27
CA ARG A 192 1.56 6.73 -4.29
C ARG A 192 1.57 7.97 -3.42
N ASP A 193 2.01 7.86 -2.17
CA ASP A 193 1.98 8.98 -1.21
C ASP A 193 2.89 10.12 -1.62
N LYS A 194 4.06 9.80 -2.19
CA LYS A 194 4.91 10.81 -2.79
C LYS A 194 4.21 11.50 -3.96
N ALA A 195 3.57 10.76 -4.86
CA ALA A 195 2.88 11.32 -6.01
C ALA A 195 1.68 12.21 -5.61
N LEU A 196 0.87 11.77 -4.65
CA LEU A 196 -0.25 12.53 -4.09
C LEU A 196 0.22 13.83 -3.44
N ARG A 197 1.29 13.79 -2.63
CA ARG A 197 1.88 15.01 -2.03
C ARG A 197 2.33 15.99 -3.09
N VAL A 198 3.01 15.53 -4.14
CA VAL A 198 3.45 16.40 -5.26
C VAL A 198 2.26 17.00 -6.01
N ALA A 199 1.25 16.18 -6.34
CA ALA A 199 0.04 16.64 -7.02
C ALA A 199 -0.70 17.71 -6.19
N ARG A 200 -0.87 17.47 -4.89
CA ARG A 200 -1.50 18.42 -3.96
C ARG A 200 -0.70 19.71 -3.84
N ALA A 201 0.61 19.62 -3.63
CA ALA A 201 1.48 20.79 -3.52
C ALA A 201 1.43 21.67 -4.78
N ARG A 202 1.47 21.07 -5.97
CA ARG A 202 1.35 21.81 -7.25
C ARG A 202 -0.03 22.44 -7.41
N ARG A 203 -1.09 21.71 -7.07
CA ARG A 203 -2.47 22.22 -7.13
C ARG A 203 -2.68 23.42 -6.19
N VAL A 204 -2.18 23.35 -4.95
CA VAL A 204 -2.21 24.49 -4.00
C VAL A 204 -1.36 25.64 -4.51
N GLY A 205 -0.18 25.36 -5.08
CA GLY A 205 0.69 26.38 -5.68
C GLY A 205 0.00 27.14 -6.82
N LEU A 206 -0.64 26.42 -7.75
CA LEU A 206 -1.41 27.03 -8.84
C LEU A 206 -2.59 27.86 -8.30
N ALA A 207 -3.34 27.34 -7.34
CA ALA A 207 -4.45 28.07 -6.74
C ALA A 207 -3.98 29.37 -6.07
N ARG A 208 -2.88 29.34 -5.31
CA ARG A 208 -2.30 30.54 -4.69
C ARG A 208 -1.83 31.56 -5.73
N ALA A 209 -1.22 31.09 -6.82
CA ALA A 209 -0.82 31.98 -7.92
C ALA A 209 -2.04 32.67 -8.52
N LEU A 210 -3.10 31.92 -8.85
CA LEU A 210 -4.34 32.48 -9.39
C LEU A 210 -5.02 33.45 -8.41
N GLN A 211 -5.11 33.09 -7.13
CA GLN A 211 -5.64 33.98 -6.09
C GLN A 211 -4.90 35.31 -6.08
N GLY A 212 -3.56 35.28 -6.04
CA GLY A 212 -2.74 36.48 -6.01
C GLY A 212 -2.89 37.35 -7.26
N LEU A 213 -3.02 36.74 -8.45
CA LEU A 213 -3.29 37.49 -9.69
C LEU A 213 -4.67 38.16 -9.67
N TYR A 214 -5.71 37.45 -9.22
CA TYR A 214 -7.05 38.04 -9.09
C TYR A 214 -7.09 39.18 -8.07
N GLU A 215 -6.43 39.02 -6.92
CA GLU A 215 -6.31 40.10 -5.93
C GLU A 215 -5.55 41.31 -6.49
N PHE A 216 -4.50 41.07 -7.28
CA PHE A 216 -3.69 42.13 -7.88
C PHE A 216 -4.49 42.99 -8.88
N VAL A 217 -5.38 42.40 -9.67
CA VAL A 217 -6.25 43.13 -10.62
C VAL A 217 -7.56 43.62 -9.98
N GLY A 218 -7.77 43.38 -8.68
CA GLY A 218 -8.98 43.80 -7.96
C GLY A 218 -10.22 42.92 -8.17
N ASP A 219 -10.09 41.74 -8.77
CA ASP A 219 -11.17 40.75 -8.93
C ASP A 219 -11.38 39.95 -7.62
N ALA A 220 -11.96 40.61 -6.63
CA ALA A 220 -12.17 40.05 -5.29
C ALA A 220 -13.08 38.80 -5.29
N GLU A 221 -14.03 38.71 -6.24
CA GLU A 221 -14.93 37.56 -6.32
C GLU A 221 -14.18 36.31 -6.79
N SER A 222 -13.40 36.41 -7.88
CA SER A 222 -12.59 35.29 -8.37
C SER A 222 -11.53 34.88 -7.35
N ALA A 223 -10.87 35.84 -6.69
CA ALA A 223 -9.94 35.57 -5.61
C ALA A 223 -10.59 34.76 -4.47
N ALA A 224 -11.76 35.18 -3.99
CA ALA A 224 -12.48 34.48 -2.93
C ALA A 224 -12.90 33.05 -3.33
N ARG A 225 -13.31 32.83 -4.58
CA ARG A 225 -13.64 31.50 -5.10
C ARG A 225 -12.42 30.58 -5.09
N VAL A 226 -11.26 31.06 -5.55
CA VAL A 226 -10.01 30.29 -5.56
C VAL A 226 -9.52 30.03 -4.13
N HIS A 227 -9.61 31.02 -3.24
CA HIS A 227 -9.27 30.88 -1.83
C HIS A 227 -10.05 29.74 -1.16
N LYS A 228 -11.37 29.71 -1.36
CA LYS A 228 -12.24 28.63 -0.86
C LYS A 228 -11.82 27.25 -1.40
N ALA A 229 -11.37 27.18 -2.65
CA ALA A 229 -10.85 25.95 -3.23
C ALA A 229 -9.53 25.50 -2.57
N ILE A 230 -8.65 26.42 -2.18
CA ILE A 230 -7.40 26.08 -1.46
C ILE A 230 -7.69 25.35 -0.16
N GLY A 231 -8.63 25.84 0.64
CA GLY A 231 -9.01 25.19 1.91
C GLY A 231 -9.43 23.73 1.71
N ARG A 232 -10.24 23.46 0.67
CA ARG A 232 -10.70 22.11 0.31
C ARG A 232 -9.58 21.19 -0.19
N ILE A 233 -8.57 21.75 -0.86
CA ILE A 233 -7.41 20.99 -1.34
C ILE A 233 -6.41 20.73 -0.20
N ALA A 234 -6.35 21.65 0.77
CA ALA A 234 -5.43 21.61 1.90
C ALA A 234 -5.96 20.78 3.09
N GLU A 235 -7.19 20.30 3.07
CA GLU A 235 -7.66 19.31 4.04
C GLU A 235 -7.01 17.94 3.76
N PRO A 236 -6.35 17.32 4.75
CA PRO A 236 -5.88 15.95 4.60
C PRO A 236 -7.08 15.02 4.45
N THR A 237 -6.99 14.08 3.51
CA THR A 237 -8.00 13.02 3.43
C THR A 237 -7.91 12.14 4.68
N PRO A 238 -9.01 11.55 5.16
CA PRO A 238 -9.02 10.73 6.39
C PRO A 238 -7.98 9.59 6.46
N ASP A 239 -7.46 9.17 5.30
CA ASP A 239 -6.45 8.12 5.16
C ASP A 239 -4.99 8.63 5.12
N GLU A 240 -4.76 9.95 5.14
CA GLU A 240 -3.42 10.52 5.37
C GLU A 240 -3.15 10.51 6.89
N GLU A 241 -2.43 9.51 7.39
CA GLU A 241 -1.90 9.57 8.75
C GLU A 241 -1.06 10.85 8.92
N PRO A 242 -1.22 11.59 10.03
CA PRO A 242 -0.42 12.77 10.27
C PRO A 242 1.05 12.37 10.34
N THR A 243 1.85 12.91 9.40
CA THR A 243 3.31 12.76 9.47
C THR A 243 3.76 13.27 10.85
N PRO A 244 4.46 12.45 11.66
CA PRO A 244 4.92 12.91 12.96
C PRO A 244 5.85 14.12 12.78
N PRO A 245 5.82 15.10 13.71
CA PRO A 245 6.67 16.26 13.61
C PRO A 245 8.14 15.83 13.59
N VAL A 246 8.91 16.40 12.65
CA VAL A 246 10.36 16.25 12.63
C VAL A 246 10.89 16.98 13.87
N GLU A 247 11.31 16.23 14.88
CA GLU A 247 12.03 16.80 16.02
C GLU A 247 13.34 17.42 15.50
N GLY A 248 13.52 18.71 15.77
CA GLY A 248 14.73 19.47 15.50
C GLY A 248 15.45 19.82 16.79
#